data_AF-A0AAW2T4B8-F1
#
_entry.id   AF-A0AAW2T4B8-F1
#
_cell.length_a   1.000
_cell.length_b   1.000
_cell.length_c   1.000
_cell.angle_alpha   90.00
_cell.angle_beta   90.00
_cell.angle_gamma   90.00
#
_symmetry.space_group_name_H-M   'P 1'
#
loop_
_entity.id
_entity.type
_entity.pdbx_description
1 polymer ?
#
loop_
_entity_poly.entity_id
_entity_poly.type
_entity_poly.pdbx_seq_one_letter_code
_entity_poly.pdbx_strand_id
1 'polypeptide(L)'
;INNQGFLGVFWGKSRLIEVFLLQSAYLASLNHEETRLAVACERAFLEKLEGPCRTPIAGYAHRDEDGNCIFKALVASPDGSRVLETSRRGPCAFDDMIKMGVDAGEELLSRAGPGFFNQ
;
A
#
# COMPACT_ATOMS: atom_id res chain seq x y z
N ILE A 1 -24.78 -2.33 12.44
CA ILE A 1 -24.58 -2.59 10.99
C ILE A 1 -23.18 -2.09 10.72
N ASN A 2 -22.21 -2.94 11.03
CA ASN A 2 -20.82 -2.54 11.25
C ASN A 2 -20.01 -3.22 10.15
N ASN A 3 -19.42 -2.44 9.23
CA ASN A 3 -18.35 -2.95 8.39
C ASN A 3 -17.13 -2.07 8.61
N GLN A 4 -16.29 -2.52 9.55
CA GLN A 4 -15.05 -1.88 9.97
C GLN A 4 -14.04 -1.99 8.83
N GLY A 5 -13.52 -0.85 8.37
CA GLY A 5 -12.40 -0.80 7.44
C GLY A 5 -11.14 -1.41 8.07
N PHE A 6 -10.52 -2.35 7.38
CA PHE A 6 -9.25 -2.93 7.81
C PHE A 6 -8.11 -2.01 7.37
N LEU A 7 -7.50 -1.31 8.34
CA LEU A 7 -6.27 -0.54 8.15
C LEU A 7 -5.08 -1.49 8.41
N GLY A 8 -4.43 -1.98 7.35
CA GLY A 8 -3.26 -2.84 7.47
C GLY A 8 -1.99 -2.03 7.74
N VAL A 9 -1.43 -2.13 8.95
CA VAL A 9 -0.10 -1.60 9.30
C VAL A 9 0.87 -2.79 9.27
N PHE A 10 1.87 -2.77 8.37
CA PHE A 10 2.88 -3.82 8.30
C PHE A 10 4.22 -3.35 8.89
N TRP A 11 4.80 -4.19 9.76
CA TRP A 11 6.18 -4.09 10.28
C TRP A 11 7.01 -5.20 9.61
N GLY A 12 8.17 -4.86 9.06
CA GLY A 12 9.04 -5.83 8.36
C GLY A 12 9.92 -6.73 9.24
N LYS A 13 10.60 -7.64 8.52
CA LYS A 13 11.24 -8.93 8.88
C LYS A 13 12.00 -9.05 10.22
N SER A 14 11.53 -10.01 11.02
CA SER A 14 12.23 -11.29 11.26
C SER A 14 11.35 -12.22 12.11
N ARG A 15 10.33 -12.79 11.48
CA ARG A 15 9.63 -14.06 11.76
C ARG A 15 8.29 -14.01 11.04
N LEU A 16 8.10 -14.94 10.12
CA LEU A 16 6.85 -15.31 9.45
C LEU A 16 6.20 -14.21 8.60
N ILE A 17 6.40 -14.32 7.28
CA ILE A 17 5.46 -13.81 6.29
C ILE A 17 4.18 -14.65 6.44
N GLU A 18 3.28 -14.26 7.35
CA GLU A 18 1.89 -14.73 7.33
C GLU A 18 1.02 -13.69 6.61
N VAL A 19 1.34 -13.44 5.33
CA VAL A 19 0.39 -12.83 4.38
C VAL A 19 0.18 -13.72 3.15
N PHE A 20 0.57 -14.98 3.27
CA PHE A 20 0.05 -16.07 2.46
C PHE A 20 -0.59 -16.99 3.49
N LEU A 21 -1.90 -17.01 3.67
CA LEU A 21 -2.79 -17.88 2.93
C LEU A 21 -4.25 -17.55 3.27
N LEU A 22 -4.93 -16.78 2.43
CA LEU A 22 -6.39 -16.92 2.24
C LEU A 22 -6.74 -16.71 0.76
N GLN A 23 -6.01 -17.37 -0.14
CA GLN A 23 -6.43 -17.50 -1.54
C GLN A 23 -6.27 -18.96 -2.00
N SER A 24 -6.88 -19.87 -1.25
CA SER A 24 -6.95 -21.30 -1.58
C SER A 24 -8.09 -21.56 -2.56
N ALA A 25 -7.79 -21.48 -3.87
CA ALA A 25 -8.41 -22.17 -5.01
C ALA A 25 -9.96 -22.19 -5.21
N TYR A 26 -10.76 -21.73 -4.26
CA TYR A 26 -12.22 -21.70 -4.25
C TYR A 26 -12.78 -20.29 -4.54
N LEU A 27 -11.92 -19.26 -4.47
CA LEU A 27 -12.29 -17.84 -4.59
C LEU A 27 -12.20 -17.29 -6.01
N ALA A 28 -11.90 -18.10 -7.03
CA ALA A 28 -11.87 -17.62 -8.40
C ALA A 28 -13.26 -17.13 -8.89
N SER A 29 -14.35 -17.65 -8.32
CA SER A 29 -15.73 -17.16 -8.51
C SER A 29 -16.08 -15.95 -7.63
N LEU A 30 -15.20 -15.56 -6.70
CA LEU A 30 -15.26 -14.42 -5.79
C LEU A 30 -14.15 -13.39 -6.10
N ASN A 31 -13.55 -13.46 -7.29
CA ASN A 31 -12.57 -12.49 -7.76
C ASN A 31 -13.24 -11.13 -7.95
N HIS A 32 -13.23 -10.32 -6.90
CA HIS A 32 -13.56 -8.92 -6.99
C HIS A 32 -12.40 -8.21 -7.69
N GLU A 33 -12.58 -7.87 -8.97
CA GLU A 33 -11.60 -7.18 -9.81
C GLU A 33 -11.02 -5.94 -9.11
N GLU A 34 -11.86 -5.20 -8.39
CA GLU A 34 -11.46 -4.01 -7.63
C GLU A 34 -10.46 -4.33 -6.51
N THR A 35 -10.61 -5.46 -5.81
CA THR A 35 -9.66 -5.88 -4.78
C THR A 35 -8.33 -6.28 -5.42
N ARG A 36 -8.36 -6.95 -6.56
CA ARG A 36 -7.12 -7.30 -7.30
C ARG A 36 -6.35 -6.04 -7.71
N LEU A 37 -7.07 -5.03 -8.21
CA LEU A 37 -6.52 -3.74 -8.62
C LEU A 37 -5.93 -2.98 -7.42
N ALA A 38 -6.66 -2.91 -6.31
CA ALA A 38 -6.19 -2.28 -5.08
C ALA A 38 -4.90 -2.90 -4.56
N VAL A 39 -4.87 -4.24 -4.45
CA VAL A 39 -3.69 -4.99 -4.00
C VAL A 39 -2.52 -4.79 -4.95
N ALA A 40 -2.74 -4.69 -6.25
CA ALA A 40 -1.66 -4.42 -7.21
C ALA A 40 -0.99 -3.06 -6.96
N CYS A 41 -1.77 -2.01 -6.70
CA CYS A 41 -1.26 -0.68 -6.34
C CYS A 41 -0.49 -0.71 -5.02
N GLU A 42 -1.08 -1.28 -3.97
CA GLU A 42 -0.47 -1.37 -2.64
C GLU A 42 0.86 -2.13 -2.66
N ARG A 43 0.93 -3.24 -3.40
CA ARG A 43 2.16 -4.01 -3.56
C ARG A 43 3.23 -3.24 -4.32
N ALA A 44 2.88 -2.59 -5.42
CA ALA A 44 3.82 -1.79 -6.19
C ALA A 44 4.42 -0.64 -5.36
N PHE A 45 3.62 -0.04 -4.50
CA PHE A 45 4.07 0.96 -3.52
C PHE A 45 5.05 0.40 -2.49
N LEU A 46 4.71 -0.73 -1.86
CA LEU A 46 5.57 -1.37 -0.86
C LEU A 46 6.90 -1.86 -1.47
N GLU A 47 6.84 -2.45 -2.66
CA GLU A 47 8.01 -2.88 -3.43
C GLU A 47 8.92 -1.70 -3.77
N LYS A 48 8.36 -0.52 -4.03
CA LYS A 48 9.16 0.67 -4.31
C LYS A 48 9.93 1.19 -3.09
N LEU A 49 9.35 1.12 -1.90
CA LEU A 49 9.92 1.76 -0.70
C LEU A 49 11.12 1.00 -0.10
N GLU A 50 11.23 -0.32 -0.32
CA GLU A 50 12.30 -1.20 0.19
C GLU A 50 12.82 -0.84 1.60
N GLY A 51 11.91 -0.49 2.51
CA GLY A 51 12.25 0.04 3.83
C GLY A 51 12.77 -1.03 4.80
N PRO A 52 13.53 -0.64 5.84
CA PRO A 52 13.87 -1.50 6.96
C PRO A 52 12.62 -2.07 7.63
N CYS A 53 12.86 -3.17 8.31
CA CYS A 53 11.86 -3.99 8.95
C CYS A 53 11.06 -3.29 10.07
N ARG A 54 11.43 -2.07 10.45
CA ARG A 54 10.79 -1.33 11.55
C ARG A 54 10.15 -0.04 11.08
N THR A 55 10.13 0.22 9.78
CA THR A 55 9.52 1.42 9.24
C THR A 55 8.02 1.21 9.11
N PRO A 56 7.19 2.02 9.80
CA PRO A 56 5.75 1.96 9.62
C PRO A 56 5.39 2.49 8.23
N ILE A 57 4.85 1.62 7.38
CA ILE A 57 4.39 1.94 6.03
C ILE A 57 2.94 1.49 5.91
N ALA A 58 2.08 2.34 5.35
CA ALA A 58 0.71 1.98 5.02
C ALA A 58 0.33 2.47 3.61
N GLY A 59 -0.43 1.65 2.91
CA GLY A 59 -1.03 1.96 1.61
C GLY A 59 -2.46 1.43 1.58
N TYR A 60 -3.39 2.21 1.05
CA TYR A 60 -4.79 1.83 0.91
C TYR A 60 -5.34 2.30 -0.41
N ALA A 61 -5.77 1.35 -1.25
CA ALA A 61 -6.40 1.62 -2.53
C ALA A 61 -7.88 1.23 -2.52
N HIS A 62 -8.74 2.06 -3.10
CA HIS A 62 -10.15 1.75 -3.31
C HIS A 62 -10.71 2.49 -4.53
N ARG A 63 -11.85 2.04 -5.04
CA ARG A 63 -12.61 2.77 -6.05
C ARG A 63 -13.55 3.77 -5.40
N ASP A 64 -13.70 4.96 -6.00
CA ASP A 64 -14.67 5.98 -5.59
C ASP A 64 -16.00 5.84 -6.36
N GLU A 65 -17.00 6.64 -5.96
CA GLU A 65 -18.33 6.63 -6.57
C GLU A 65 -18.32 7.09 -8.04
N ASP A 66 -17.33 7.89 -8.44
CA ASP A 66 -17.12 8.35 -9.82
C ASP A 66 -16.42 7.28 -10.69
N GLY A 67 -16.08 6.13 -10.10
CA GLY A 67 -15.45 5.01 -10.76
C GLY A 67 -13.92 5.13 -10.91
N ASN A 68 -13.29 6.15 -10.30
CA ASN A 68 -11.84 6.31 -10.26
C ASN A 68 -11.24 5.53 -9.08
N CYS A 69 -9.97 5.19 -9.21
CA CYS A 69 -9.22 4.57 -8.14
C CYS A 69 -8.49 5.63 -7.34
N ILE A 70 -8.66 5.57 -6.03
CA ILE A 70 -8.00 6.41 -5.03
C ILE A 70 -6.96 5.55 -4.33
N PHE A 71 -5.74 6.05 -4.25
CA PHE A 71 -4.68 5.45 -3.44
C PHE A 71 -4.22 6.47 -2.40
N LYS A 72 -4.15 6.07 -1.15
CA LYS A 72 -3.58 6.85 -0.05
C LYS A 72 -2.42 6.08 0.54
N ALA A 73 -1.32 6.76 0.81
CA ALA A 73 -0.11 6.12 1.30
C ALA A 73 0.59 6.98 2.34
N LEU A 74 1.24 6.33 3.29
CA LEU A 74 2.05 7.00 4.29
C LEU A 74 3.29 6.19 4.68
N VAL A 75 4.33 6.91 5.10
CA VAL A 75 5.53 6.35 5.71
C VAL A 75 5.91 7.16 6.93
N ALA A 76 6.22 6.50 8.03
CA ALA A 76 6.70 7.13 9.25
C ALA A 76 8.17 6.78 9.50
N SER A 77 8.89 7.66 10.19
CA SER A 77 10.22 7.33 10.72
C SER A 77 10.12 6.22 11.78
N PRO A 78 11.18 5.43 12.02
CA PRO A 78 11.13 4.32 12.98
C PRO A 78 10.76 4.74 14.41
N ASP A 79 11.11 5.97 14.80
CA ASP A 79 10.77 6.60 16.08
C ASP A 79 9.39 7.29 16.09
N GLY A 80 8.71 7.37 14.94
CA GLY A 80 7.42 8.03 14.76
C GLY A 80 7.47 9.57 14.81
N SER A 81 8.64 10.19 14.88
CA SER A 81 8.78 11.65 14.95
C SER A 81 8.40 12.37 13.65
N ARG A 82 8.46 11.67 12.51
CA ARG A 82 8.11 12.18 11.19
C ARG A 82 7.15 11.24 10.50
N VAL A 83 6.09 11.80 9.91
CA VAL A 83 5.12 11.09 9.08
C VAL A 83 5.01 11.83 7.75
N LEU A 84 5.10 11.09 6.65
CA LEU A 84 4.93 11.61 5.30
C LEU A 84 3.76 10.87 4.65
N GLU A 85 2.81 11.63 4.13
CA GLU A 85 1.61 11.12 3.48
C GLU A 85 1.52 11.62 2.04
N THR A 86 0.92 10.81 1.18
CA THR A 86 0.59 11.18 -0.20
C THR A 86 -0.70 10.49 -0.66
N SER A 87 -1.30 10.99 -1.74
CA SER A 87 -2.45 10.36 -2.38
C SER A 87 -2.45 10.50 -3.90
N ARG A 88 -3.13 9.57 -4.57
CA ARG A 88 -3.33 9.53 -6.02
C ARG A 88 -4.79 9.27 -6.34
N ARG A 89 -5.22 9.77 -7.49
CA ARG A 89 -6.50 9.49 -8.12
C ARG A 89 -6.27 9.24 -9.59
N GLY A 90 -6.82 8.16 -10.13
CA GLY A 90 -6.64 7.83 -11.53
C GLY A 90 -7.54 6.69 -12.01
N PRO A 91 -7.35 6.25 -13.27
CA PRO A 91 -8.10 5.15 -13.83
C PRO A 91 -7.91 3.84 -13.05
N CYS A 92 -8.97 3.04 -12.97
CA CYS A 92 -8.93 1.70 -12.37
C CYS A 92 -8.48 0.61 -13.36
N ALA A 93 -7.45 0.88 -14.16
CA ALA A 93 -6.82 -0.16 -14.99
C ALA A 93 -5.59 -0.72 -14.27
N PHE A 94 -5.30 -2.00 -14.48
CA PHE A 94 -4.23 -2.70 -13.78
C PHE A 94 -2.86 -1.99 -13.86
N ASP A 95 -2.47 -1.55 -15.07
CA ASP A 95 -1.21 -0.84 -15.27
C ASP A 95 -1.19 0.54 -14.60
N ASP A 96 -2.35 1.23 -14.56
CA ASP A 96 -2.47 2.54 -13.92
C ASP A 96 -2.40 2.41 -12.39
N MET A 97 -2.98 1.34 -11.83
CA MET A 97 -2.85 1.02 -10.40
C MET A 97 -1.40 0.76 -10.01
N ILE A 98 -0.65 -0.01 -10.81
CA ILE A 98 0.78 -0.23 -10.56
C ILE A 98 1.55 1.08 -10.62
N LYS A 99 1.31 1.91 -11.66
CA LYS A 99 1.97 3.22 -11.81
C LYS A 99 1.68 4.14 -10.62
N MET A 100 0.44 4.20 -10.15
CA MET A 100 0.08 5.01 -8.98
C MET A 100 0.83 4.57 -7.72
N GLY A 101 0.95 3.26 -7.50
CA GLY A 101 1.71 2.71 -6.37
C GLY A 101 3.19 3.07 -6.44
N VAL A 102 3.81 2.86 -7.60
CA VAL A 102 5.23 3.20 -7.84
C VAL A 102 5.48 4.69 -7.64
N ASP A 103 4.67 5.55 -8.26
CA ASP A 103 4.82 7.00 -8.22
C ASP A 103 4.66 7.56 -6.80
N ALA A 104 3.69 7.05 -6.03
CA ALA A 104 3.54 7.40 -4.63
C ALA A 104 4.76 6.99 -3.80
N GLY A 105 5.34 5.81 -4.06
CA GLY A 105 6.56 5.35 -3.39
C GLY A 105 7.76 6.22 -3.72
N GLU A 106 7.93 6.58 -5.00
CA GLU A 106 8.98 7.49 -5.48
C GLU A 106 8.90 8.88 -4.83
N GLU A 107 7.69 9.44 -4.75
CA GLU A 107 7.47 10.73 -4.10
C GLU A 107 7.87 10.68 -2.62
N LEU A 108 7.41 9.66 -1.89
CA LEU A 108 7.71 9.52 -0.47
C LEU A 108 9.20 9.28 -0.22
N LEU A 109 9.88 8.49 -1.05
CA LEU A 109 11.35 8.33 -0.98
C LEU A 109 12.07 9.67 -1.20
N SER A 110 11.64 10.44 -2.22
CA SER A 110 12.24 11.73 -2.51
C SER A 110 12.05 12.73 -1.37
N ARG A 111 10.89 12.72 -0.70
CA ARG A 111 10.57 13.61 0.43
C ARG A 111 11.21 13.17 1.74
N ALA A 112 11.36 11.86 1.95
CA ALA A 112 12.00 11.27 3.12
C ALA A 112 13.46 11.75 3.24
N GLY A 113 14.18 11.71 2.11
CA GLY A 113 15.59 12.09 2.04
C GLY A 113 16.53 11.05 2.67
N PRO A 114 17.85 11.27 2.58
CA PRO A 114 18.84 10.34 3.11
C PRO A 114 18.70 10.20 4.64
N GLY A 115 18.72 8.96 5.12
CA GLY A 115 18.72 8.65 6.55
C GLY A 115 17.35 8.59 7.23
N PHE A 116 16.25 8.88 6.53
CA PHE A 116 14.89 8.79 7.09
C PHE A 116 14.58 7.45 7.76
N PHE A 117 15.07 6.37 7.15
CA PHE A 117 14.85 5.01 7.62
C PHE A 117 15.87 4.51 8.66
N ASN A 118 16.91 5.30 8.94
CA ASN A 118 18.03 4.94 9.81
C ASN A 118 18.05 5.73 11.13
N GLN A 119 16.99 6.47 11.43
CA GLN A 119 16.83 7.28 12.65
C GLN A 119 16.29 6.45 13.81
#